data_AF-A0A973HD84-F1
#
_entry.id   AF-A0A973HD84-F1
#
_cell.length_a   1.000
_cell.length_b   1.000
_cell.length_c   1.000
_cell.angle_alpha   90.00
_cell.angle_beta   90.00
_cell.angle_gamma   90.00
#
_symmetry.space_group_name_H-M   'P 1'
#
loop_
_entity.id
_entity.type
_entity.pdbx_description
1 polymer ?
#
loop_
_entity_poly.entity_id
_entity_poly.type
_entity_poly.pdbx_seq_one_letter_code
_entity_poly.pdbx_strand_id
1 'polypeptide(L)'
;MGIKSLVAALGLLMSLPSLATEIFQVSSSIYRNGELVESPVIVVEADKKAYMTIGDDFRYDLTVSSKSEDTAQVQAAVSVGNSIINPSLTVFYDKEASVEVGDTKLTVLVSKHENP
;
A
#
# COMPACT_ATOMS: atom_id res chain seq x y z
N MET A 1 -15.60 -57.84 -33.38
CA MET A 1 -14.41 -57.93 -32.52
C MET A 1 -13.74 -56.57 -32.55
N GLY A 2 -13.86 -55.78 -31.47
CA GLY A 2 -13.42 -54.39 -31.44
C GLY A 2 -12.36 -54.19 -30.37
N ILE A 3 -11.22 -53.64 -30.75
CA ILE A 3 -10.20 -53.16 -29.82
C ILE A 3 -10.18 -51.63 -30.01
N LYS A 4 -10.75 -50.91 -29.04
CA LYS A 4 -10.67 -49.45 -29.00
C LYS A 4 -9.34 -49.10 -28.33
N SER A 5 -8.35 -48.68 -29.11
CA SER A 5 -7.07 -48.24 -28.56
C SER A 5 -7.24 -46.95 -27.76
N LEU A 6 -6.90 -47.06 -26.49
CA LEU A 6 -6.56 -45.99 -25.56
C LEU A 6 -5.17 -45.45 -25.93
N VAL A 7 -5.03 -44.14 -26.16
CA VAL A 7 -3.71 -43.49 -26.07
C VAL A 7 -3.81 -42.20 -25.26
N ALA A 8 -3.15 -42.32 -24.11
CA ALA A 8 -2.62 -41.38 -23.13
C ALA A 8 -2.75 -39.86 -23.35
N ALA A 9 -3.16 -39.22 -22.25
CA ALA A 9 -3.01 -37.80 -21.97
C ALA A 9 -1.53 -37.35 -21.95
N LEU A 10 -1.27 -36.13 -22.43
CA LEU A 10 -0.15 -35.31 -22.00
C LEU A 10 -0.72 -33.96 -21.57
N GLY A 11 -1.22 -33.91 -20.34
CA GLY A 11 -1.61 -32.66 -19.70
C GLY A 11 -0.35 -31.85 -19.39
N LEU A 12 -0.04 -30.87 -20.25
CA LEU A 12 0.92 -29.82 -19.93
C LEU A 12 0.38 -29.03 -18.74
N LEU A 13 0.83 -29.37 -17.53
CA LEU A 13 0.75 -28.50 -16.38
C LEU A 13 1.63 -27.29 -16.66
N MET A 14 1.10 -26.29 -17.37
CA MET A 14 1.71 -24.98 -17.45
C MET A 14 1.64 -24.37 -16.05
N SER A 15 2.74 -24.44 -15.31
CA SER A 15 2.93 -23.66 -14.09
C SER A 15 2.92 -22.18 -14.49
N LEU A 16 1.78 -21.53 -14.34
CA LEU A 16 1.72 -20.07 -14.46
C LEU A 16 2.64 -19.49 -13.37
N PRO A 17 3.52 -18.53 -13.70
CA PRO A 17 4.27 -17.83 -12.68
C PRO A 17 3.29 -17.15 -11.74
N SER A 18 3.36 -17.48 -10.45
CA SER A 18 2.75 -16.65 -9.41
C SER A 18 3.46 -15.31 -9.46
N LEU A 19 2.80 -14.28 -9.99
CA LEU A 19 3.31 -12.92 -9.83
C LEU A 19 3.27 -12.64 -8.33
N ALA A 20 4.44 -12.49 -7.72
CA ALA A 20 4.53 -12.00 -6.35
C ALA A 20 4.00 -10.57 -6.36
N THR A 21 2.81 -10.36 -5.79
CA THR A 21 2.29 -9.02 -5.58
C THR A 21 3.26 -8.28 -4.65
N GLU A 22 3.74 -7.12 -5.09
CA GLU A 22 4.58 -6.27 -4.23
C GLU A 22 3.78 -5.84 -3.00
N ILE A 23 4.40 -5.94 -1.83
CA ILE A 23 3.82 -5.53 -0.55
C ILE A 23 4.70 -4.42 0.03
N PHE A 24 4.08 -3.40 0.59
CA PHE A 24 4.76 -2.30 1.27
C PHE A 24 4.33 -2.23 2.72
N GLN A 25 5.26 -1.88 3.60
CA GLN A 25 4.94 -1.38 4.92
C GLN A 25 5.02 0.15 4.89
N VAL A 26 3.93 0.80 5.28
CA VAL A 26 3.82 2.25 5.34
C VAL A 26 3.71 2.66 6.80
N SER A 27 4.70 3.38 7.30
CA SER A 27 4.66 3.99 8.62
C SER A 27 4.40 5.47 8.45
N SER A 28 3.37 6.00 9.10
CA SER A 28 2.99 7.41 8.97
C SER A 28 2.88 8.07 10.33
N SER A 29 3.14 9.37 10.40
CA SER A 29 2.73 10.21 11.53
C SER A 29 1.93 11.40 11.03
N ILE A 30 0.76 11.60 11.64
CA ILE A 30 -0.19 12.66 11.30
C ILE A 30 -0.18 13.67 12.44
N TYR A 31 0.06 14.94 12.11
CA TYR A 31 0.04 16.04 13.06
C TYR A 31 -1.04 17.04 12.71
N ARG A 32 -1.61 17.70 13.72
CA ARG A 32 -2.51 18.84 13.57
C ARG A 32 -2.02 19.96 14.48
N ASN A 33 -1.88 21.17 13.94
CA ASN A 33 -1.34 22.33 14.66
C ASN A 33 0.02 22.03 15.35
N GLY A 34 0.83 21.16 14.74
CA GLY A 34 2.13 20.73 15.28
C GLY A 34 2.06 19.59 16.31
N GLU A 35 0.89 19.20 16.78
CA GLU A 35 0.71 18.11 17.75
C GLU A 35 0.48 16.78 17.03
N LEU A 36 1.11 15.70 17.51
CA LEU A 36 0.90 14.35 16.98
C LEU A 36 -0.52 13.90 17.32
N VAL A 37 -1.27 13.53 16.29
CA VAL A 37 -2.64 13.00 16.43
C VAL A 37 -2.61 11.48 16.35
N GLU A 38 -1.97 10.92 15.32
CA GLU A 38 -1.91 9.47 15.10
C GLU A 38 -0.60 9.04 14.44
N SER A 39 -0.19 7.79 14.69
CA SER A 39 1.02 7.19 14.11
C SER A 39 0.79 5.76 13.57
N PRO A 40 -0.03 5.59 12.52
CA PRO A 40 -0.40 4.28 11.99
C PRO A 40 0.74 3.59 11.25
N VAL A 41 0.76 2.26 11.33
CA VAL A 41 1.56 1.38 10.47
C VAL A 41 0.61 0.46 9.70
N ILE A 42 0.68 0.47 8.37
CA ILE A 42 -0.20 -0.34 7.50
C ILE A 42 0.66 -1.12 6.51
N VAL A 43 0.41 -2.42 6.41
CA VAL A 43 0.93 -3.26 5.33
C VAL A 43 -0.08 -3.24 4.18
N VAL A 44 0.37 -2.87 2.99
CA VAL A 44 -0.48 -2.72 1.80
C VAL A 44 0.08 -3.50 0.63
N GLU A 45 -0.82 -4.11 -0.14
CA GLU A 45 -0.48 -4.62 -1.47
C GLU A 45 -0.42 -3.45 -2.46
N ALA A 46 0.54 -3.50 -3.39
CA ALA A 46 0.70 -2.50 -4.44
C ALA A 46 -0.60 -2.29 -5.21
N ASP A 47 -0.89 -1.03 -5.51
CA ASP A 47 -2.06 -0.56 -6.28
C ASP A 47 -3.43 -0.90 -5.68
N LYS A 48 -3.46 -1.51 -4.49
CA LYS A 48 -4.69 -1.75 -3.74
C LYS A 48 -4.92 -0.65 -2.72
N LYS A 49 -6.19 -0.30 -2.54
CA LYS A 49 -6.60 0.63 -1.49
C LYS A 49 -6.62 -0.10 -0.15
N ALA A 50 -5.90 0.42 0.82
CA ALA A 50 -6.04 0.07 2.22
C ALA A 50 -6.61 1.24 3.00
N TYR A 51 -7.20 0.94 4.15
CA TYR A 51 -7.64 1.98 5.07
C TYR A 51 -7.53 1.54 6.51
N MET A 52 -7.41 2.52 7.40
CA MET A 52 -7.53 2.36 8.85
C MET A 52 -8.49 3.42 9.39
N THR A 53 -9.21 3.06 10.43
CA THR A 53 -10.00 3.97 11.25
C THR A 53 -9.59 3.78 12.70
N ILE A 54 -9.43 4.88 13.43
CA ILE A 54 -9.12 4.87 14.86
C ILE A 54 -10.16 5.76 15.54
N GLY A 55 -10.92 5.19 16.48
CA GLY A 55 -12.11 5.86 17.02
C GLY A 55 -13.11 6.23 15.92
N ASP A 56 -13.84 7.33 16.16
CA ASP A 56 -14.88 7.84 15.26
C ASP A 56 -14.41 9.06 14.44
N ASP A 57 -13.26 9.64 14.79
CA ASP A 57 -12.78 10.92 14.25
C ASP A 57 -11.54 10.78 13.35
N PHE A 58 -10.88 9.62 13.30
CA PHE A 58 -9.74 9.39 12.42
C PHE A 58 -10.03 8.36 11.33
N ARG A 59 -9.75 8.73 10.09
CA ARG A 59 -9.68 7.81 8.94
C ARG A 59 -8.45 8.09 8.09
N TYR A 60 -7.73 7.03 7.74
CA TYR A 60 -6.59 7.08 6.85
C TYR A 60 -6.78 6.07 5.73
N ASP A 61 -7.03 6.56 4.52
CA ASP A 61 -7.03 5.78 3.29
C ASP A 61 -5.68 5.94 2.59
N LEU A 62 -5.14 4.85 2.03
CA LEU A 62 -3.91 4.92 1.26
C LEU A 62 -3.88 3.92 0.10
N THR A 63 -3.16 4.31 -0.95
CA THR A 63 -2.71 3.44 -2.03
C THR A 63 -1.24 3.72 -2.29
N VAL A 64 -0.44 2.66 -2.40
CA VAL A 64 0.98 2.75 -2.77
C VAL A 64 1.20 2.05 -4.10
N SER A 65 1.94 2.70 -4.98
CA SER A 65 2.35 2.17 -6.26
C SER A 65 3.87 2.29 -6.40
N SER A 66 4.53 1.28 -6.96
CA SER A 66 5.93 1.43 -7.40
C SER A 66 6.01 2.46 -8.53
N LYS A 67 6.95 3.41 -8.44
CA LYS A 67 7.18 4.44 -9.46
C LYS A 67 8.51 4.27 -10.17
N SER A 68 9.55 3.89 -9.43
CA SER A 68 10.85 3.46 -9.94
C SER A 68 11.44 2.39 -9.03
N GLU A 69 12.65 1.91 -9.34
CA GLU A 69 13.38 0.95 -8.49
C GLU A 69 13.52 1.43 -7.04
N ASP A 70 13.68 2.75 -6.85
CA ASP A 70 13.99 3.40 -5.58
C ASP A 70 12.85 4.24 -4.99
N THR A 71 11.74 4.41 -5.72
CA THR A 71 10.64 5.29 -5.28
C THR A 71 9.26 4.66 -5.41
N ALA A 72 8.40 5.03 -4.47
CA ALA A 72 6.98 4.76 -4.49
C ALA A 72 6.17 6.05 -4.64
N GLN A 73 4.99 5.94 -5.23
CA GLN A 73 3.95 6.94 -5.18
C GLN A 73 2.97 6.56 -4.06
N VAL A 74 2.76 7.47 -3.11
CA VAL A 74 1.75 7.35 -2.06
C VAL A 74 0.62 8.30 -2.38
N GLN A 75 -0.58 7.78 -2.50
CA GLN A 75 -1.82 8.56 -2.56
C GLN A 75 -2.58 8.31 -1.27
N ALA A 76 -2.90 9.36 -0.53
CA ALA A 76 -3.57 9.26 0.75
C ALA A 76 -4.80 10.16 0.83
N ALA A 77 -5.76 9.75 1.65
CA ALA A 77 -6.77 10.63 2.20
C ALA A 77 -6.72 10.51 3.72
N VAL A 78 -6.54 11.64 4.42
CA VAL A 78 -6.48 11.70 5.87
C VAL A 78 -7.64 12.56 6.36
N SER A 79 -8.54 11.96 7.12
CA SER A 79 -9.64 12.62 7.80
C SER A 79 -9.36 12.65 9.30
N VAL A 80 -9.37 13.84 9.90
CA VAL A 80 -9.24 14.02 11.36
C VAL A 80 -10.34 14.99 11.81
N GLY A 81 -11.33 14.50 12.57
CA GLY A 81 -12.56 15.24 12.85
C GLY A 81 -13.24 15.70 11.56
N ASN A 82 -13.38 17.01 11.37
CA ASN A 82 -14.04 17.60 10.20
C ASN A 82 -13.08 18.01 9.06
N SER A 83 -11.76 17.87 9.22
CA SER A 83 -10.80 18.22 8.17
C SER A 83 -10.38 16.99 7.38
N ILE A 84 -10.30 17.14 6.05
CA ILE A 84 -9.86 16.10 5.13
C ILE A 84 -8.77 16.68 4.23
N ILE A 85 -7.64 15.98 4.13
CA ILE A 85 -6.59 16.28 3.16
C ILE A 85 -6.37 15.08 2.23
N ASN A 86 -5.99 15.34 0.97
CA ASN A 86 -5.78 14.29 -0.03
C ASN A 86 -4.39 14.40 -0.68
N PRO A 87 -3.30 14.21 0.08
CA PRO A 87 -1.95 14.39 -0.45
C PRO A 87 -1.53 13.26 -1.39
N SER A 88 -0.60 13.60 -2.29
CA SER A 88 0.08 12.68 -3.17
C SER A 88 1.59 12.94 -3.08
N LEU A 89 2.37 11.95 -2.64
CA LEU A 89 3.82 12.08 -2.41
C LEU A 89 4.59 11.04 -3.23
N THR A 90 5.68 11.45 -3.87
CA THR A 90 6.72 10.52 -4.29
C THR A 90 7.70 10.36 -3.15
N VAL A 91 7.90 9.13 -2.68
CA VAL A 91 8.69 8.79 -1.50
C VAL A 91 9.83 7.87 -1.93
N PHE A 92 11.05 8.16 -1.49
CA PHE A 92 12.17 7.22 -1.63
C PHE A 92 12.01 6.10 -0.62
N TYR A 93 12.24 4.84 -1.02
CA TYR A 93 12.18 3.73 -0.08
C TYR A 93 13.13 3.96 1.11
N ASP A 94 12.65 3.60 2.29
CA ASP A 94 13.37 3.67 3.57
C ASP A 94 13.83 5.09 3.95
N LYS A 95 13.20 6.12 3.37
CA LYS A 95 13.38 7.53 3.74
C LYS A 95 12.04 8.19 4.01
N GLU A 96 12.01 9.04 5.03
CA GLU A 96 10.82 9.80 5.36
C GLU A 96 10.58 10.91 4.33
N ALA A 97 9.31 11.10 3.95
CA ALA A 97 8.83 12.24 3.21
C ALA A 97 7.67 12.89 3.98
N SER A 98 7.48 14.20 3.81
CA SER A 98 6.44 14.94 4.49
C SER A 98 5.72 15.91 3.58
N VAL A 99 4.45 16.18 3.90
CA VAL A 99 3.64 17.23 3.28
C VAL A 99 2.79 17.92 4.34
N GLU A 100 2.65 19.23 4.21
CA GLU A 100 1.77 20.04 5.03
C GLU A 100 0.66 20.63 4.17
N VAL A 101 -0.60 20.48 4.63
CA VAL A 101 -1.78 21.05 3.98
C VAL A 101 -2.65 21.68 5.07
N GLY A 102 -2.72 23.01 5.08
CA GLY A 102 -3.40 23.75 6.13
C GLY A 102 -2.70 23.56 7.48
N ASP A 103 -3.47 23.12 8.48
CA ASP A 103 -2.97 22.82 9.84
C ASP A 103 -2.46 21.38 9.99
N THR A 104 -2.56 20.55 8.95
CA THR A 104 -2.31 19.12 9.02
C THR A 104 -1.00 18.77 8.31
N LYS A 105 -0.12 18.04 8.99
CA LYS A 105 1.12 17.47 8.44
C LYS A 105 1.00 15.95 8.36
N LEU A 106 1.32 15.39 7.21
CA LEU A 106 1.50 13.96 7.03
C LEU A 106 2.99 13.70 6.78
N THR A 107 3.57 12.81 7.58
CA THR A 107 4.89 12.19 7.36
C THR A 107 4.68 10.74 6.98
N VAL A 108 5.46 10.23 6.03
CA VAL A 108 5.35 8.85 5.51
C VAL A 108 6.74 8.28 5.29
N LEU A 109 6.93 7.04 5.75
CA LEU A 109 8.06 6.17 5.45
C LEU A 109 7.51 4.92 4.76
N VAL A 110 8.02 4.60 3.58
CA VAL A 110 7.64 3.40 2.81
C VAL A 110 8.82 2.45 2.74
N SER A 111 8.61 1.22 3.18
CA SER A 111 9.58 0.11 3.04
C SER A 111 8.97 -0.98 2.19
N LYS A 112 9.79 -1.61 1.33
CA LYS A 112 9.40 -2.85 0.67
C LYS A 112 9.26 -3.94 1.73
N HIS A 113 8.14 -4.65 1.73
CA HIS A 113 7.89 -5.74 2.65
C HIS A 113 8.06 -7.04 1.88
N GLU A 114 9.22 -7.68 2.00
CA GLU A 114 9.42 -9.01 1.44
C GLU A 114 8.50 -9.99 2.19
N ASN A 115 7.70 -10.76 1.44
CA ASN A 115 6.95 -11.86 2.04
C ASN A 115 7.96 -12.98 2.36
N PRO A 116 8.07 -13.44 3.62
CA PRO A 116 9.05 -14.46 4.01
C PRO A 116 8.83 -15.80 3.30
#